data_AF-A0A1D3KZ65-F1
#
_entry.id   AF-A0A1D3KZ65-F1
#
_cell.length_a   1.000
_cell.length_b   1.000
_cell.length_c   1.000
_cell.angle_alpha   90.00
_cell.angle_beta   90.00
_cell.angle_gamma   90.00
#
_symmetry.space_group_name_H-M   'P 1'
#
loop_
_entity.id
_entity.type
_entity.pdbx_description
1 polymer ?
#
loop_
_entity_poly.entity_id
_entity_poly.type
_entity_poly.pdbx_seq_one_letter_code
_entity_poly.pdbx_strand_id
1 'polypeptide(L)'
;MVKEMIQWRPIIIGTAIAVILYFVSYFIAGVNLMFPLLMLGGLLVGYMVGGDTKNGAFNGTLMGLVTGVINVILLIAMIMIQGASTTLLVALAVTLIIYLIMQIILAAAGGVFGSLVRAESELERSSPEESE
;
A
#
# COMPACT_ATOMS: atom_id res chain seq x y z
N MET A 1 10.34 16.34 13.29
CA MET A 1 9.14 16.46 12.43
C MET A 1 8.93 15.23 11.55
N VAL A 2 9.57 15.07 10.37
CA VAL A 2 9.24 13.91 9.47
C VAL A 2 9.53 12.55 10.11
N LYS A 3 10.66 12.41 10.83
CA LYS A 3 11.03 11.15 11.50
C LYS A 3 10.03 10.71 12.59
N GLU A 4 9.30 11.66 13.18
CA GLU A 4 8.31 11.37 14.23
C GLU A 4 6.99 10.88 13.65
N MET A 5 6.71 11.14 12.36
CA MET A 5 5.48 10.73 11.68
C MET A 5 5.56 9.32 11.08
N ILE A 6 6.78 8.78 10.91
CA ILE A 6 6.97 7.47 10.28
C ILE A 6 6.73 6.35 11.30
N GLN A 7 5.73 5.52 11.03
CA GLN A 7 5.44 4.33 11.81
C GLN A 7 5.78 3.08 11.00
N TRP A 8 7.02 2.60 11.15
CA TRP A 8 7.54 1.46 10.41
C TRP A 8 6.78 0.16 10.65
N ARG A 9 6.27 -0.06 11.87
CA ARG A 9 5.50 -1.27 12.20
C ARG A 9 4.25 -1.42 11.32
N PRO A 10 3.32 -0.45 11.28
CA PRO A 10 2.21 -0.45 10.33
C PRO A 10 2.64 -0.65 8.88
N ILE A 11 3.67 0.09 8.43
CA ILE A 11 4.17 0.01 7.04
C ILE A 11 4.60 -1.42 6.70
N ILE A 12 5.42 -2.04 7.56
CA ILE A 12 5.92 -3.42 7.35
C ILE A 12 4.76 -4.42 7.31
N ILE A 13 3.78 -4.29 8.22
CA ILE A 13 2.60 -5.17 8.26
C ILE A 13 1.79 -5.03 6.97
N GLY A 14 1.47 -3.79 6.56
CA GLY A 14 0.72 -3.51 5.34
C GLY A 14 1.43 -4.04 4.08
N THR A 15 2.74 -3.80 3.97
CA THR A 15 3.57 -4.34 2.87
C THR A 15 3.55 -5.86 2.86
N ALA A 16 3.79 -6.51 4.01
CA ALA A 16 3.85 -7.96 4.08
C ALA A 16 2.52 -8.61 3.63
N ILE A 17 1.39 -8.08 4.11
CA ILE A 17 0.06 -8.56 3.72
C ILE A 17 -0.16 -8.37 2.22
N ALA A 18 0.10 -7.17 1.69
CA ALA A 18 -0.10 -6.87 0.27
C ALA A 18 0.77 -7.76 -0.63
N VAL A 19 2.04 -7.96 -0.29
CA VAL A 19 2.95 -8.84 -1.03
C VAL A 19 2.48 -10.29 -0.98
N ILE A 20 2.18 -10.84 0.19
CA ILE A 20 1.74 -12.24 0.32
C ILE A 20 0.46 -12.48 -0.48
N LEU A 21 -0.54 -11.59 -0.37
CA LEU A 21 -1.78 -11.71 -1.12
C LEU A 21 -1.56 -11.51 -2.62
N TYR A 22 -0.61 -10.67 -3.03
CA TYR A 22 -0.23 -10.54 -4.43
C TYR A 22 0.32 -11.86 -4.98
N PHE A 23 1.21 -12.52 -4.24
CA PHE A 23 1.72 -13.84 -4.63
C PHE A 23 0.60 -14.86 -4.77
N VAL A 24 -0.32 -14.92 -3.79
CA VAL A 24 -1.48 -15.82 -3.85
C VAL A 24 -2.36 -15.51 -5.07
N SER A 25 -2.74 -14.25 -5.26
CA SER A 25 -3.63 -13.87 -6.37
C SER A 25 -2.99 -14.10 -7.74
N TYR A 26 -1.73 -13.74 -7.92
CA TYR A 26 -1.06 -13.84 -9.20
C TYR A 26 -0.68 -15.29 -9.55
N PHE A 27 -0.03 -16.02 -8.63
CA PHE A 27 0.51 -17.35 -8.95
C PHE A 27 -0.48 -18.50 -8.74
N ILE A 28 -1.42 -18.36 -7.82
CA ILE A 28 -2.40 -19.42 -7.53
C ILE A 28 -3.69 -19.16 -8.30
N ALA A 29 -4.23 -17.94 -8.26
CA ALA A 29 -5.48 -17.60 -8.91
C ALA A 29 -5.34 -17.10 -10.36
N GLY A 30 -4.12 -16.75 -10.81
CA GLY A 30 -3.87 -16.24 -12.15
C GLY A 30 -4.43 -14.83 -12.40
N VAL A 31 -4.73 -14.07 -11.34
CA VAL A 31 -5.33 -12.72 -11.45
C VAL A 31 -4.42 -11.70 -10.76
N ASN A 32 -4.11 -10.61 -11.45
CA ASN A 32 -3.36 -9.51 -10.85
C ASN A 32 -4.28 -8.60 -10.03
N LEU A 33 -4.22 -8.75 -8.71
CA LEU A 33 -5.00 -7.94 -7.76
C LEU A 33 -4.18 -6.84 -7.08
N MET A 34 -3.06 -6.42 -7.66
CA MET A 34 -2.12 -5.54 -6.95
C MET A 34 -2.74 -4.20 -6.51
N PHE A 35 -3.54 -3.57 -7.35
CA PHE A 35 -4.18 -2.30 -7.04
C PHE A 35 -5.16 -2.37 -5.85
N PRO A 36 -6.16 -3.28 -5.84
CA PRO A 36 -7.02 -3.42 -4.67
C PRO A 36 -6.24 -3.87 -3.43
N LEU A 37 -5.18 -4.68 -3.57
CA LEU A 37 -4.34 -5.08 -2.44
C LEU A 37 -3.52 -3.94 -1.84
N LEU A 38 -3.03 -3.00 -2.65
CA LEU A 38 -2.39 -1.79 -2.13
C LEU A 38 -3.37 -0.85 -1.44
N MET A 39 -4.59 -0.73 -1.96
CA MET A 39 -5.63 0.04 -1.31
C MET A 39 -5.99 -0.58 0.05
N LEU A 40 -6.14 -1.91 0.12
CA LEU A 40 -6.35 -2.66 1.35
C LEU A 40 -5.19 -2.50 2.34
N GLY A 41 -3.96 -2.70 1.88
CA GLY A 41 -2.78 -2.53 2.72
C GLY A 41 -2.67 -1.09 3.24
N GLY A 42 -2.95 -0.09 2.39
CA GLY A 42 -2.98 1.30 2.78
C GLY A 42 -4.03 1.55 3.86
N LEU A 43 -5.22 0.99 3.71
CA LEU A 43 -6.30 1.05 4.71
C LEU A 43 -5.86 0.47 6.05
N LEU A 44 -5.21 -0.70 6.05
CA LEU A 44 -4.67 -1.30 7.27
C LEU A 44 -3.63 -0.39 7.93
N VAL A 45 -2.71 0.19 7.14
CA VAL A 45 -1.69 1.13 7.64
C VAL A 45 -2.35 2.35 8.26
N GLY A 46 -3.29 2.99 7.56
CA GLY A 46 -4.01 4.16 8.05
C GLY A 46 -4.75 3.88 9.36
N TYR A 47 -5.44 2.74 9.42
CA TYR A 47 -6.16 2.32 10.61
C TYR A 47 -5.23 2.11 11.83
N MET A 48 -4.04 1.52 11.60
CA MET A 48 -3.06 1.27 12.65
C MET A 48 -2.31 2.54 13.12
N VAL A 49 -2.12 3.51 12.24
CA VAL A 49 -1.33 4.73 12.52
C VAL A 49 -2.10 5.74 13.37
N GLY A 50 -3.44 5.71 13.31
CA GLY A 50 -4.34 6.52 14.12
C GLY A 50 -5.31 7.39 13.30
N GLY A 51 -6.25 8.04 13.99
CA GLY A 51 -7.36 8.79 13.38
C GLY A 51 -7.00 10.06 12.61
N ASP A 52 -5.75 10.53 12.66
CA ASP A 52 -5.32 11.68 11.84
C ASP A 52 -5.05 11.25 10.39
N THR A 53 -5.92 11.71 9.49
CA THR A 53 -5.82 11.51 8.04
C THR A 53 -4.46 11.89 7.44
N LYS A 54 -3.74 12.88 7.98
CA LYS A 54 -2.40 13.27 7.49
C LYS A 54 -1.38 12.17 7.77
N ASN A 55 -1.43 11.58 8.96
CA ASN A 55 -0.53 10.49 9.33
C ASN A 55 -0.86 9.22 8.54
N GLY A 56 -2.14 8.93 8.34
CA GLY A 56 -2.60 7.82 7.48
C GLY A 56 -2.13 7.95 6.04
N ALA A 57 -2.35 9.12 5.41
CA ALA A 57 -1.90 9.39 4.05
C ALA A 57 -0.38 9.24 3.90
N PHE A 58 0.39 9.79 4.83
CA PHE A 58 1.85 9.77 4.78
C PHE A 58 2.42 8.35 4.93
N ASN A 59 1.96 7.59 5.92
CA ASN A 59 2.40 6.21 6.11
C ASN A 59 1.88 5.27 5.01
N GLY A 60 0.66 5.50 4.52
CA GLY A 60 0.11 4.80 3.35
C GLY A 60 0.94 5.05 2.09
N THR A 61 1.36 6.29 1.84
CA THR A 61 2.27 6.65 0.75
C THR A 61 3.60 5.91 0.86
N LEU A 62 4.22 5.88 2.04
CA LEU A 62 5.47 5.16 2.28
C LEU A 62 5.32 3.65 2.09
N MET A 63 4.22 3.07 2.55
CA MET A 63 3.93 1.66 2.31
C MET A 63 3.76 1.37 0.81
N GLY A 64 3.01 2.22 0.10
CA GLY A 64 2.83 2.13 -1.35
C GLY A 64 4.13 2.23 -2.13
N LEU A 65 5.05 3.11 -1.69
CA LEU A 65 6.38 3.21 -2.27
C LEU A 65 7.18 1.92 -2.06
N VAL A 66 7.26 1.42 -0.82
CA VAL A 66 8.01 0.19 -0.51
C VAL A 66 7.45 -1.00 -1.29
N THR A 67 6.14 -1.21 -1.22
CA THR A 67 5.48 -2.33 -1.90
C THR A 67 5.54 -2.19 -3.42
N GLY A 68 5.37 -0.96 -3.92
CA GLY A 68 5.44 -0.68 -5.35
C GLY A 68 6.83 -0.91 -5.93
N VAL A 69 7.88 -0.54 -5.21
CA VAL A 69 9.26 -0.85 -5.62
C VAL A 69 9.50 -2.36 -5.66
N ILE A 70 9.07 -3.10 -4.64
CA ILE A 70 9.16 -4.57 -4.62
C ILE A 70 8.46 -5.15 -5.86
N ASN A 71 7.25 -4.67 -6.16
CA ASN A 71 6.47 -5.14 -7.29
C ASN A 71 7.10 -4.83 -8.65
N VAL A 72 7.62 -3.61 -8.84
CA VAL A 72 8.31 -3.24 -10.08
C VAL A 72 9.54 -4.12 -10.29
N ILE A 73 10.31 -4.41 -9.23
CA ILE A 73 11.44 -5.34 -9.29
C ILE A 73 10.97 -6.74 -9.72
N LEU A 74 9.87 -7.25 -9.14
CA LEU A 74 9.29 -8.54 -9.52
C LEU A 74 8.86 -8.57 -10.99
N LEU A 75 8.19 -7.52 -11.47
CA LEU A 75 7.76 -7.41 -12.86
C LEU A 75 8.94 -7.38 -13.83
N ILE A 76 10.00 -6.62 -13.51
CA ILE A 76 11.23 -6.59 -14.31
C ILE A 76 11.85 -7.99 -14.37
N ALA A 77 11.94 -8.69 -13.23
CA ALA A 77 12.44 -10.07 -13.19
C ALA A 77 11.62 -11.02 -14.06
N MET A 78 10.28 -10.95 -13.99
CA MET A 78 9.38 -11.77 -14.82
C MET A 78 9.53 -11.47 -16.32
N ILE A 79 9.70 -10.21 -16.70
CA ILE A 79 9.91 -9.80 -18.09
C ILE A 79 11.25 -10.36 -18.60
N MET A 80 12.31 -10.31 -17.79
CA MET A 80 13.62 -10.88 -18.16
C MET A 80 13.58 -12.40 -18.32
N ILE A 81 12.88 -13.13 -17.43
CA ILE A 81 12.75 -14.59 -17.52
C ILE A 81 12.05 -15.02 -18.81
N GLN A 82 11.14 -14.20 -19.34
CA GLN A 82 10.46 -14.45 -20.62
C GLN A 82 11.33 -14.17 -21.87
N GLY A 83 12.59 -13.76 -21.69
CA GLY A 83 13.52 -13.52 -22.79
C GLY A 83 13.39 -12.14 -23.45
N ALA A 84 12.81 -11.16 -22.75
CA ALA A 84 12.71 -9.79 -23.25
C ALA A 84 14.08 -9.17 -23.53
N SER A 85 14.19 -8.43 -24.64
CA SER A 85 15.39 -7.66 -24.95
C SER A 85 15.53 -6.45 -24.03
N THR A 86 16.78 -5.99 -23.86
CA THR A 86 17.08 -4.75 -23.11
C THR A 86 16.39 -3.53 -23.72
N THR A 87 16.19 -3.50 -25.05
CA THR A 87 15.45 -2.46 -25.75
C THR A 87 13.97 -2.40 -25.32
N LEU A 88 13.33 -3.57 -25.13
CA LEU A 88 11.95 -3.63 -24.65
C LEU A 88 11.83 -3.11 -23.21
N LEU A 89 12.81 -3.43 -22.35
CA LEU A 89 12.84 -2.91 -20.97
C LEU A 89 12.94 -1.38 -20.93
N VAL A 90 13.77 -0.78 -21.79
CA VAL A 90 13.87 0.69 -21.90
C VAL A 90 12.55 1.30 -22.37
N ALA A 91 11.88 0.67 -23.35
CA ALA A 91 10.58 1.12 -23.83
C ALA A 91 9.49 1.05 -22.73
N LEU A 92 9.55 0.05 -21.85
CA LEU A 92 8.60 -0.15 -20.75
C LEU A 92 8.91 0.69 -19.50
N ALA A 93 10.08 1.33 -19.41
CA ALA A 93 10.49 2.07 -18.22
C ALA A 93 9.49 3.16 -17.82
N VAL A 94 8.96 3.90 -18.80
CA VAL A 94 7.94 4.95 -18.56
C VAL A 94 6.66 4.34 -18.00
N THR A 95 6.22 3.21 -18.55
CA THR A 95 5.03 2.48 -18.07
C THR A 95 5.22 2.00 -16.64
N LEU A 96 6.39 1.46 -16.30
CA LEU A 96 6.70 1.00 -14.93
C LEU A 96 6.73 2.15 -13.93
N ILE A 97 7.23 3.33 -14.33
CA ILE A 97 7.20 4.53 -13.48
C ILE A 97 5.76 5.00 -13.23
N ILE A 98 4.94 5.10 -14.28
CA ILE A 98 3.51 5.46 -14.13
C ILE A 98 2.81 4.43 -13.23
N TYR A 99 3.10 3.15 -13.42
CA TYR A 99 2.55 2.06 -12.63
C TYR A 99 2.95 2.16 -11.14
N LEU A 100 4.20 2.55 -10.84
CA LEU A 100 4.65 2.81 -9.47
C LEU A 100 3.93 4.02 -8.86
N ILE A 101 3.76 5.11 -9.62
CA ILE A 101 3.05 6.31 -9.15
C ILE A 101 1.61 5.97 -8.79
N MET A 102 0.91 5.21 -9.63
CA MET A 102 -0.47 4.77 -9.36
C MET A 102 -0.56 3.93 -8.09
N GLN A 103 0.41 3.04 -7.86
CA GLN A 103 0.50 2.23 -6.65
C GLN A 103 0.65 3.08 -5.38
N ILE A 104 1.50 4.11 -5.43
CA ILE A 104 1.69 5.04 -4.32
C ILE A 104 0.40 5.81 -4.03
N ILE A 105 -0.26 6.34 -5.06
CA ILE A 105 -1.52 7.10 -4.93
C ILE A 105 -2.61 6.23 -4.29
N LEU A 106 -2.77 4.98 -4.74
CA LEU A 106 -3.77 4.06 -4.19
C LEU A 106 -3.51 3.70 -2.72
N ALA A 107 -2.26 3.45 -2.35
CA ALA A 107 -1.90 3.16 -0.97
C ALA A 107 -2.09 4.39 -0.06
N ALA A 108 -1.80 5.59 -0.56
CA ALA A 108 -2.07 6.84 0.14
C ALA A 108 -3.57 7.05 0.38
N ALA A 109 -4.40 6.83 -0.66
CA ALA A 109 -5.86 6.89 -0.54
C ALA A 109 -6.38 5.84 0.46
N GLY A 110 -5.86 4.61 0.41
CA GLY A 110 -6.11 3.59 1.43
C GLY A 110 -5.78 4.10 2.83
N GLY A 111 -4.61 4.69 3.02
CA GLY A 111 -4.17 5.29 4.28
C GLY A 111 -5.14 6.34 4.82
N VAL A 112 -5.66 7.22 3.96
CA VAL A 112 -6.70 8.19 4.35
C VAL A 112 -7.95 7.48 4.82
N PHE A 113 -8.48 6.52 4.04
CA PHE A 113 -9.69 5.79 4.41
C PHE A 113 -9.52 5.00 5.71
N GLY A 114 -8.36 4.37 5.91
CA GLY A 114 -8.04 3.66 7.15
C GLY A 114 -8.08 4.55 8.38
N SER A 115 -7.49 5.74 8.29
CA SER A 115 -7.54 6.72 9.39
C SER A 115 -8.96 7.23 9.65
N LEU A 116 -9.76 7.46 8.60
CA LEU A 116 -11.17 7.85 8.78
C LEU A 116 -11.99 6.77 9.48
N VAL A 117 -11.82 5.50 9.08
CA VAL A 117 -12.47 4.36 9.75
C VAL A 117 -12.07 4.29 11.22
N ARG A 118 -10.78 4.54 11.51
CA ARG A 118 -10.29 4.56 12.89
C ARG A 118 -10.91 5.69 13.71
N ALA A 119 -10.95 6.90 13.17
CA ALA A 119 -11.51 8.08 13.84
C ALA A 119 -12.98 7.86 14.21
N GLU A 120 -13.79 7.31 13.29
CA GLU A 120 -15.18 6.99 13.56
C GLU A 120 -15.33 5.97 14.70
N SER A 121 -14.51 4.92 14.69
CA SER A 121 -14.55 3.88 15.73
C SER A 121 -14.14 4.37 17.13
N GLU A 122 -13.37 5.46 17.21
CA GLU A 122 -12.98 6.07 18.48
C GLU A 122 -14.07 7.02 19.01
N LEU A 123 -14.73 7.77 18.12
CA LEU A 123 -15.90 8.59 18.47
C LEU A 123 -17.02 7.73 19.08
N GLU A 124 -17.35 6.60 18.44
CA GLU A 124 -18.38 5.68 18.96
C GLU A 124 -18.02 5.16 20.36
N ARG A 125 -16.76 4.85 20.66
CA ARG A 125 -16.33 4.34 21.97
C ARG A 125 -16.43 5.37 23.09
N SER A 126 -16.25 6.65 22.78
CA SER A 126 -16.33 7.73 23.77
C SER A 126 -17.77 8.11 24.16
N SER A 127 -18.77 7.65 23.39
CA SER A 127 -20.18 8.05 23.56
C SER A 127 -21.03 7.28 24.60
N PRO A 128 -20.76 6.02 25.01
CA PRO A 128 -21.65 5.27 25.91
C PRO A 128 -21.18 5.18 27.38
N GLU A 129 -19.94 5.54 27.71
CA GLU A 129 -19.35 5.24 29.04
C GLU A 129 -19.33 6.43 30.03
N GLU A 130 -19.71 7.65 29.64
CA GLU A 130 -19.71 8.82 30.55
C GLU A 130 -21.07 9.09 31.23
N SER A 131 -22.07 8.20 31.09
CA SER A 131 -23.44 8.40 31.58
C SER A 131 -23.92 7.41 32.66
N GLU A 132 -23.03 6.69 33.35
CA GLU A 132 -23.39 5.88 34.53
C GLU A 132 -22.65 6.31 35.81
#